data_AF-A0A6P1X3H0-F1
#
_entry.id   AF-A0A6P1X3H0-F1
#
_cell.length_a   1.000
_cell.length_b   1.000
_cell.length_c   1.000
_cell.angle_alpha   90.00
_cell.angle_beta   90.00
_cell.angle_gamma   90.00
#
_symmetry.space_group_name_H-M   'P 1'
#
loop_
_entity.id
_entity.type
_entity.pdbx_description
1 polymer ?
#
loop_
_entity_poly.entity_id
_entity_poly.type
_entity_poly.pdbx_seq_one_letter_code
_entity_poly.pdbx_strand_id
1 'polypeptide(L)'
;MDRNELFARLMQLEQHVARLNESMQELKALTVELVEENVALQLENDNFKTLMQQERENVEAAHVQEAEVAPQKPVKKQRQSREYFAKLYHEGFHICHDVFGKHRHGEDCMFCLNVLNEKQE
;
A
#
# COMPACT_ATOMS: atom_id res chain seq x y z
N MET A 1 24.19 49.98 -36.87
CA MET A 1 22.96 49.64 -36.12
C MET A 1 22.39 50.92 -35.59
N ASP A 2 21.10 51.15 -35.82
CA ASP A 2 20.44 52.37 -35.41
C ASP A 2 20.19 52.36 -33.90
N ARG A 3 20.32 53.51 -33.22
CA ARG A 3 20.20 53.59 -31.75
C ARG A 3 18.87 53.02 -31.27
N ASN A 4 17.80 53.31 -32.00
CA ASN A 4 16.45 52.84 -31.67
C ASN A 4 16.29 51.32 -31.81
N GLU A 5 17.03 50.69 -32.73
CA GLU A 5 17.01 49.23 -32.90
C GLU A 5 17.69 48.52 -31.72
N LEU A 6 18.80 49.09 -31.21
CA LEU A 6 19.46 48.57 -30.01
C LEU A 6 18.56 48.66 -28.77
N PHE A 7 17.86 49.78 -28.60
CA PHE A 7 16.89 49.92 -27.51
C PHE A 7 15.73 48.92 -27.61
N ALA A 8 15.19 48.71 -28.82
CA ALA A 8 14.14 47.72 -29.03
C ALA A 8 14.61 46.29 -28.69
N ARG A 9 15.83 45.91 -29.11
CA ARG A 9 16.43 44.61 -28.78
C ARG A 9 16.68 44.46 -27.28
N LEU A 10 17.09 45.52 -26.60
CA LEU A 10 17.31 45.50 -25.15
C LEU A 10 15.99 45.30 -24.40
N MET A 11 14.92 45.99 -24.78
CA MET A 11 13.59 45.79 -24.18
C MET A 11 13.03 44.39 -24.44
N GLN A 12 13.24 43.84 -25.63
CA GLN A 12 12.87 42.45 -25.92
C GLN A 12 13.62 41.48 -25.02
N LEU A 13 14.92 41.68 -24.83
CA LEU A 13 15.74 40.83 -23.95
C LEU A 13 15.26 40.92 -22.50
N GLU A 14 14.96 42.13 -22.01
CA GLU A 14 14.39 42.34 -20.68
C GLU A 14 13.07 41.57 -20.50
N GLN A 15 12.16 41.64 -21.48
CA GLN A 15 10.90 40.90 -21.44
C GLN A 15 11.11 39.38 -21.50
N HIS A 16 12.16 38.91 -22.18
CA HIS A 16 12.50 37.48 -22.21
C HIS A 16 13.01 37.02 -20.84
N VAL A 17 13.86 37.81 -20.19
CA VAL A 17 14.36 37.53 -18.83
C VAL A 17 13.20 37.51 -17.82
N ALA A 18 12.27 38.47 -17.92
CA ALA A 18 11.08 38.49 -17.06
C ALA A 18 10.25 37.20 -17.20
N ARG A 19 9.95 36.79 -18.44
CA ARG A 19 9.21 35.54 -18.71
C ARG A 19 9.95 34.30 -18.23
N LEU A 20 11.28 34.23 -18.42
CA LEU A 20 12.09 33.13 -17.90
C LEU A 20 12.02 33.04 -16.38
N ASN A 21 12.02 34.18 -15.69
CA ASN A 21 11.91 34.22 -14.24
C ASN A 21 10.53 33.74 -13.76
N GLU A 22 9.45 34.13 -14.44
CA GLU A 22 8.08 33.62 -14.17
C GLU A 22 8.03 32.10 -14.34
N SER A 23 8.49 31.57 -15.47
CA SER A 23 8.53 30.12 -15.70
C SER A 23 9.40 29.38 -14.69
N MET A 24 10.49 29.99 -14.21
CA MET A 24 11.32 29.41 -13.16
C MET A 24 10.60 29.37 -11.80
N GLN A 25 9.77 30.38 -11.49
CA GLN A 25 8.95 30.37 -10.28
C GLN A 25 7.86 29.29 -10.33
N GLU A 26 7.21 29.13 -11.48
CA GLU A 26 6.22 28.05 -11.70
C GLU A 26 6.87 26.67 -11.54
N LEU A 27 8.01 26.44 -12.19
CA LEU A 27 8.73 25.18 -12.08
C LEU A 27 9.17 24.89 -10.64
N LYS A 28 9.59 25.91 -9.90
CA LYS A 28 9.94 25.78 -8.48
C LYS A 28 8.74 25.33 -7.66
N ALA A 29 7.56 25.91 -7.88
CA ALA A 29 6.34 25.53 -7.16
C ALA A 29 5.99 24.06 -7.43
N LEU A 30 5.99 23.64 -8.70
CA LEU A 30 5.74 22.25 -9.08
C LEU A 30 6.77 21.29 -8.49
N THR A 31 8.04 21.69 -8.45
CA THR A 31 9.11 20.86 -7.86
C THR A 31 8.89 20.64 -6.37
N VAL A 32 8.43 21.67 -5.64
CA VAL A 32 8.12 21.53 -4.20
C VAL A 32 6.99 20.54 -3.99
N GLU A 33 5.88 20.70 -4.72
CA GLU A 33 4.73 19.79 -4.65
C GLU A 33 5.13 18.33 -4.94
N LEU A 34 5.93 18.11 -5.98
CA LEU A 34 6.38 16.77 -6.36
C LEU A 34 7.34 16.16 -5.33
N VAL A 35 8.18 16.97 -4.68
CA VAL A 35 9.04 16.51 -3.58
C VAL A 35 8.23 16.15 -2.34
N GLU A 36 7.22 16.94 -2.00
CA GLU A 36 6.32 16.66 -0.87
C GLU A 36 5.57 15.34 -1.08
N GLU A 37 5.01 15.12 -2.28
CA GLU A 37 4.36 13.86 -2.65
C GLU A 37 5.34 12.69 -2.59
N ASN A 38 6.57 12.87 -3.09
CA ASN A 38 7.57 11.81 -3.06
C ASN A 38 7.94 11.39 -1.62
N VAL A 39 8.12 12.36 -0.73
CA VAL A 39 8.40 12.11 0.69
C VAL A 39 7.23 11.39 1.36
N ALA A 40 6.00 11.79 1.09
CA ALA A 40 4.81 11.12 1.61
C ALA A 40 4.75 9.65 1.15
N LEU A 41 4.97 9.39 -0.13
CA LEU A 41 5.00 8.04 -0.70
C LEU A 41 6.14 7.19 -0.15
N GLN A 42 7.32 7.77 0.06
CA GLN A 42 8.44 7.06 0.70
C GLN A 42 8.09 6.62 2.11
N LEU A 43 7.46 7.49 2.89
CA LEU A 43 7.05 7.19 4.26
C LEU A 43 5.98 6.10 4.31
N GLU A 44 5.00 6.13 3.42
CA GLU A 44 4.02 5.05 3.28
C GLU A 44 4.68 3.73 2.90
N ASN A 45 5.59 3.75 1.93
CA ASN A 45 6.31 2.55 1.49
C ASN A 45 7.13 1.93 2.62
N ASP A 46 7.82 2.76 3.41
CA ASP A 46 8.59 2.30 4.54
C ASP A 46 7.68 1.75 5.66
N ASN A 47 6.53 2.37 5.91
CA ASN A 47 5.52 1.81 6.82
C ASN A 47 4.97 0.46 6.33
N PHE A 48 4.73 0.29 5.02
CA PHE A 48 4.35 -1.01 4.48
C PHE A 48 5.44 -2.06 4.66
N LYS A 49 6.72 -1.70 4.42
CA LYS A 49 7.84 -2.63 4.64
C LYS A 49 7.95 -3.04 6.10
N THR A 50 7.79 -2.11 7.05
CA THR A 50 7.84 -2.44 8.49
C THR A 50 6.69 -3.34 8.89
N LEU A 51 5.47 -3.09 8.42
CA LEU A 51 4.32 -3.98 8.67
C LEU A 51 4.55 -5.38 8.07
N MET A 52 5.02 -5.47 6.83
CA MET A 52 5.34 -6.75 6.19
C MET A 52 6.47 -7.51 6.92
N GLN A 53 7.45 -6.79 7.46
CA GLN A 53 8.51 -7.37 8.26
C GLN A 53 7.99 -7.86 9.61
N GLN A 54 7.14 -7.09 10.29
CA GLN A 54 6.47 -7.50 11.52
C GLN A 54 5.55 -8.72 11.31
N GLU A 55 4.83 -8.79 10.20
CA GLU A 55 4.05 -9.98 9.85
C GLU A 55 4.94 -11.19 9.63
N ARG A 56 6.09 -11.03 8.95
CA ARG A 56 7.07 -12.12 8.80
C ARG A 56 7.65 -12.56 10.13
N GLU A 57 8.05 -11.63 10.98
CA GLU A 57 8.58 -11.92 12.32
C GLU A 57 7.53 -12.57 13.23
N ASN A 58 6.27 -12.15 13.15
CA ASN A 58 5.17 -12.80 13.87
C ASN A 58 4.90 -14.22 13.35
N VAL A 59 4.98 -14.44 12.03
CA VAL A 59 4.87 -15.78 11.44
C VAL A 59 6.05 -16.65 11.85
N GLU A 60 7.28 -16.12 11.89
CA GLU A 60 8.47 -16.84 12.35
C GLU A 60 8.43 -17.13 13.85
N ALA A 61 7.99 -16.19 14.69
CA ALA A 61 7.81 -16.40 16.13
C ALA A 61 6.72 -17.41 16.47
N ALA A 62 5.59 -17.40 15.74
CA ALA A 62 4.58 -18.46 15.79
C ALA A 62 5.18 -19.81 15.36
N HIS A 63 6.15 -19.79 14.44
CA HIS A 63 6.80 -21.00 13.96
C HIS A 63 7.87 -21.57 14.90
N VAL A 64 8.54 -20.72 15.68
CA VAL A 64 9.47 -21.15 16.76
C VAL A 64 8.71 -21.74 17.95
N GLN A 65 7.49 -21.27 18.25
CA GLN A 65 6.64 -21.86 19.29
C GLN A 65 6.09 -23.25 18.90
N GLU A 66 5.96 -23.55 17.61
CA GLU A 66 5.66 -24.90 17.12
C GLU A 66 6.86 -25.87 17.18
N ALA A 67 8.09 -25.39 17.41
CA ALA A 67 9.30 -26.21 17.35
C ALA A 67 9.59 -27.01 18.63
N GLU A 68 8.88 -26.78 19.74
CA GLU A 68 9.01 -27.58 20.98
C GLU A 68 8.07 -28.81 21.05
N VAL A 69 7.29 -29.10 19.99
CA VAL A 69 6.48 -30.32 19.92
C VAL A 69 6.80 -31.10 18.64
N ALA A 70 7.34 -32.30 18.85
CA ALA A 70 7.75 -33.38 17.92
C ALA A 70 7.07 -33.49 16.51
N PRO A 71 7.75 -34.14 15.53
CA PRO A 71 7.73 -33.74 14.12
C PRO A 71 6.54 -34.33 13.34
N GLN A 72 5.78 -33.49 12.63
CA GLN A 72 4.88 -33.95 11.56
C GLN A 72 4.85 -33.01 10.35
N LYS A 73 5.45 -33.49 9.25
CA LYS A 73 5.20 -33.28 7.81
C LYS A 73 5.01 -31.84 7.24
N PRO A 74 5.58 -31.53 6.06
CA PRO A 74 5.51 -30.20 5.46
C PRO A 74 4.14 -29.96 4.81
N VAL A 75 3.26 -29.24 5.51
CA VAL A 75 1.99 -28.72 4.95
C VAL A 75 1.89 -27.23 5.26
N LYS A 76 2.77 -26.42 4.68
CA LYS A 76 2.89 -24.97 5.00
C LYS A 76 2.69 -24.09 3.77
N LYS A 77 1.47 -24.09 3.24
CA LYS A 77 0.88 -22.98 2.45
C LYS A 77 -0.64 -22.90 2.62
N GLN A 78 -1.31 -24.04 2.81
CA GLN A 78 -2.78 -24.11 2.95
C GLN A 78 -3.30 -23.76 4.37
N ARG A 79 -2.45 -23.76 5.40
CA ARG A 79 -2.87 -23.41 6.76
C ARG A 79 -3.09 -21.91 6.94
N GLN A 80 -2.21 -21.08 6.37
CA GLN A 80 -2.29 -19.62 6.50
C GLN A 80 -3.60 -19.04 5.95
N SER A 81 -4.04 -19.45 4.74
CA SER A 81 -5.30 -18.94 4.17
C SER A 81 -6.53 -19.34 4.99
N ARG A 82 -6.55 -20.53 5.59
CA ARG A 82 -7.65 -20.96 6.48
C ARG A 82 -7.68 -20.19 7.78
N GLU A 83 -6.52 -19.89 8.36
CA GLU A 83 -6.42 -19.07 9.57
C GLU A 83 -6.96 -17.66 9.32
N TYR A 84 -6.68 -17.06 8.15
CA TYR A 84 -7.27 -15.78 7.76
C TYR A 84 -8.79 -15.84 7.63
N PHE A 85 -9.34 -16.88 6.99
CA PHE A 85 -10.79 -17.05 6.90
C PHE A 85 -11.44 -17.30 8.28
N ALA A 86 -10.78 -18.02 9.18
CA ALA A 86 -11.27 -18.21 10.53
C ALA A 86 -11.33 -16.88 11.30
N LYS A 87 -10.32 -16.00 11.17
CA LYS A 87 -10.34 -14.66 11.76
C LYS A 87 -11.50 -13.82 11.25
N LEU A 88 -11.66 -13.71 9.93
CA LEU A 88 -12.78 -13.00 9.30
C LEU A 88 -14.15 -13.53 9.77
N TYR A 89 -14.29 -14.84 9.90
CA TYR A 89 -15.52 -15.46 10.41
C TYR A 89 -15.81 -15.07 11.87
N HIS A 90 -14.78 -15.04 12.73
CA HIS A 90 -14.88 -14.64 14.14
C HIS A 90 -15.12 -13.14 14.32
N GLU A 91 -14.60 -12.31 13.43
CA GLU A 91 -14.88 -10.87 13.37
C GLU A 91 -16.31 -10.58 12.88
N GLY A 92 -17.07 -11.61 12.50
CA GLY A 92 -18.47 -11.48 12.11
C GLY A 92 -18.67 -11.23 10.63
N PHE A 93 -17.69 -11.53 9.77
CA PHE A 93 -17.84 -11.41 8.32
C PHE A 93 -18.12 -12.75 7.65
N HIS A 94 -18.83 -12.70 6.53
CA HIS A 94 -19.02 -13.86 5.66
C HIS A 94 -17.75 -14.16 4.84
N ILE A 95 -17.41 -15.44 4.75
CA ILE A 95 -16.27 -15.97 3.99
C ILE A 95 -16.69 -16.90 2.84
N CYS A 96 -17.99 -17.09 2.63
CA CYS A 96 -18.54 -17.83 1.49
C CYS A 96 -18.58 -16.95 0.23
N HIS A 97 -18.56 -17.59 -0.94
CA HIS A 97 -18.53 -16.91 -2.24
C HIS A 97 -19.72 -15.94 -2.44
N ASP A 98 -20.91 -16.29 -1.96
CA ASP A 98 -22.14 -15.56 -2.27
C ASP A 98 -22.21 -14.17 -1.59
N VAL A 99 -21.65 -14.03 -0.39
CA VAL A 99 -21.76 -12.81 0.42
C VAL A 99 -20.43 -12.41 1.07
N PHE A 100 -19.32 -12.71 0.40
CA PHE A 100 -17.97 -12.44 0.92
C PHE A 100 -17.80 -11.01 1.44
N GLY A 101 -17.28 -10.87 2.67
CA GLY A 101 -16.96 -9.58 3.28
C GLY A 101 -18.13 -8.79 3.87
N LYS A 102 -19.37 -9.30 3.81
CA LYS A 102 -20.52 -8.68 4.49
C LYS A 102 -20.59 -9.09 5.96
N HIS A 103 -21.15 -8.21 6.79
CA HIS A 103 -21.33 -8.47 8.22
C HIS A 103 -22.50 -9.46 8.46
N ARG A 104 -22.27 -10.46 9.32
CA ARG A 104 -23.20 -11.55 9.66
C ARG A 104 -24.21 -11.18 10.73
N HIS A 105 -24.01 -10.04 11.41
CA HIS A 105 -24.88 -9.55 12.49
C HIS A 105 -25.19 -10.59 13.59
N GLY A 106 -24.32 -11.62 13.74
CA GLY A 106 -24.47 -12.69 14.74
C GLY A 106 -25.09 -14.00 14.24
N GLU A 107 -25.48 -14.13 12.97
CA GLU A 107 -26.09 -15.36 12.44
C GLU A 107 -25.06 -16.33 11.85
N ASP A 108 -25.06 -17.59 12.26
CA ASP A 108 -24.20 -18.66 11.73
C ASP A 108 -24.56 -19.06 10.30
N CYS A 109 -23.58 -18.94 9.40
CA CYS A 109 -23.73 -19.23 7.99
C CYS A 109 -23.18 -20.62 7.68
N MET A 110 -24.05 -21.57 7.32
CA MET A 110 -23.71 -22.94 6.93
C MET A 110 -22.62 -23.02 5.84
N PHE A 111 -22.67 -22.12 4.86
CA PHE A 111 -21.67 -22.07 3.79
C PHE A 111 -20.30 -21.64 4.28
N CYS A 112 -20.23 -20.73 5.25
CA CYS A 112 -18.96 -20.33 5.86
C CYS A 112 -18.35 -21.49 6.68
N LEU A 113 -19.19 -22.26 7.37
CA LEU A 113 -18.77 -23.45 8.09
C LEU A 113 -18.20 -24.52 7.15
N ASN A 114 -18.78 -24.69 5.95
CA ASN A 114 -18.24 -25.61 4.95
C ASN A 114 -16.84 -25.20 4.49
N VAL A 115 -16.61 -23.92 4.19
CA VAL A 115 -15.28 -23.38 3.84
C VAL A 115 -14.26 -23.63 4.96
N LEU A 116 -14.68 -23.53 6.23
CA LEU A 116 -13.83 -23.81 7.39
C LEU A 116 -13.60 -25.30 7.65
N ASN A 117 -14.54 -26.16 7.24
CA ASN A 117 -14.56 -27.60 7.51
C ASN A 117 -14.05 -28.47 6.36
N GLU A 118 -13.71 -27.94 5.19
CA GLU A 118 -13.17 -28.69 4.03
C GLU A 118 -11.79 -29.31 4.32
N LYS A 119 -11.76 -30.34 5.15
CA LYS A 119 -10.64 -31.24 5.44
C LYS A 119 -11.19 -32.60 5.84
N GLN A 120 -11.94 -33.27 4.96
CA GLN A 120 -12.07 -34.73 4.93
C GLN A 120 -12.45 -35.19 3.53
N GLU A 121 -11.49 -35.13 2.60
CA GLU A 121 -11.22 -36.13 1.54
C GLU A 121 -9.85 -35.84 0.90
#